data_AF-F4GE79-F1
#
_entry.id   AF-F4GE79-F1
#
_cell.length_a   1.000
_cell.length_b   1.000
_cell.length_c   1.000
_cell.angle_alpha   90.00
_cell.angle_beta   90.00
_cell.angle_gamma   90.00
#
_symmetry.space_group_name_H-M   'P 1'
#
loop_
_entity.id
_entity.type
_entity.pdbx_description
1 polymer ?
#
loop_
_entity_poly.entity_id
_entity_poly.type
_entity_poly.pdbx_seq_one_letter_code
_entity_poly.pdbx_strand_id
1 'polypeptide(L)'
;MPFDPRQQPLAPVQARVLATLLEKARTVPDSYPLTLNALVTGCNQKTSRDPVMQIADAEAQEALEGLRRMSLAVEINSQRATRWEHNFPRGVGVPEQSAVLLGLLMLRGPQTAGELRINAERWHRFADISSVEAFLEELQERGDEKGGPLVVLLPRAPGAREPRWAHLLCGPVDVQALQAAAGAGAPAGPALQARVEALEAEVAALQATVRRLCAELGIDAPLSPPGQG
;
A
#
# COMPACT_ATOMS: atom_id res chain seq x y z
N MET A 1 -2.24 -15.38 -13.64
CA MET A 1 -1.29 -14.27 -13.87
C MET A 1 -0.86 -13.74 -12.51
N PRO A 2 0.42 -13.40 -12.31
CA PRO A 2 0.84 -12.69 -11.10
C PRO A 2 0.10 -11.35 -10.98
N PHE A 3 -0.07 -10.87 -9.76
CA PHE A 3 -0.66 -9.56 -9.48
C PHE A 3 0.11 -8.43 -10.20
N ASP A 4 -0.60 -7.58 -10.97
CA ASP A 4 -0.04 -6.39 -11.62
C ASP A 4 -0.69 -5.11 -11.02
N PRO A 5 0.05 -4.33 -10.20
CA PRO A 5 -0.49 -3.14 -9.56
C PRO A 5 -0.80 -1.99 -10.53
N ARG A 6 -0.33 -2.04 -11.79
CA ARG A 6 -0.65 -1.02 -12.81
C ARG A 6 -2.04 -1.23 -13.38
N GLN A 7 -2.50 -2.48 -13.41
CA GLN A 7 -3.85 -2.83 -13.86
C GLN A 7 -4.85 -2.82 -12.71
N GLN A 8 -4.42 -3.30 -11.54
CA GLN A 8 -5.28 -3.41 -10.37
C GLN A 8 -4.51 -2.96 -9.11
N PRO A 9 -4.33 -1.64 -8.91
CA PRO A 9 -3.64 -1.12 -7.74
C PRO A 9 -4.38 -1.47 -6.44
N LEU A 10 -3.63 -1.68 -5.36
CA LEU A 10 -4.20 -1.86 -4.03
C LEU A 10 -4.78 -0.54 -3.52
N ALA A 11 -5.95 -0.61 -2.88
CA ALA A 11 -6.41 0.48 -2.05
C ALA A 11 -5.51 0.62 -0.79
N PRO A 12 -5.38 1.82 -0.19
CA PRO A 12 -4.55 2.02 1.00
C PRO A 12 -4.87 1.07 2.15
N VAL A 13 -6.16 0.77 2.38
CA VAL A 13 -6.60 -0.19 3.42
C VAL A 13 -6.17 -1.61 3.08
N GLN A 14 -6.24 -2.02 1.82
CA GLN A 14 -5.75 -3.33 1.37
C GLN A 14 -4.24 -3.48 1.57
N ALA A 15 -3.46 -2.46 1.22
CA ALA A 15 -2.02 -2.45 1.46
C ALA A 15 -1.70 -2.55 2.96
N ARG A 16 -2.41 -1.80 3.81
CA ARG A 16 -2.27 -1.86 5.28
C ARG A 16 -2.58 -3.26 5.82
N VAL A 17 -3.70 -3.86 5.40
CA VAL A 17 -4.12 -5.20 5.83
C VAL A 17 -3.09 -6.25 5.40
N LEU A 18 -2.71 -6.24 4.12
CA LEU A 18 -1.77 -7.22 3.55
C LEU A 18 -0.40 -7.15 4.23
N ALA A 19 0.13 -5.94 4.39
CA ALA A 19 1.42 -5.73 5.02
C ALA A 19 1.39 -6.04 6.53
N THR A 20 0.25 -5.85 7.19
CA THR A 20 0.07 -6.28 8.59
C THR A 20 0.08 -7.80 8.71
N LEU A 21 -0.61 -8.54 7.83
CA LEU A 21 -0.53 -10.00 7.81
C LEU A 21 0.91 -10.48 7.60
N LEU A 22 1.62 -9.88 6.64
CA LEU A 22 3.04 -10.17 6.38
C LEU A 22 3.95 -9.90 7.58
N GLU A 23 3.76 -8.76 8.26
CA GLU A 23 4.49 -8.43 9.49
C GLU A 23 4.27 -9.48 10.58
N LYS A 24 3.01 -9.83 10.83
CA LYS A 24 2.64 -10.68 11.95
C LYS A 24 3.00 -12.15 11.73
N ALA A 25 3.01 -12.62 10.48
CA ALA A 25 3.55 -13.94 10.15
C ALA A 25 5.00 -14.13 10.61
N ARG A 26 5.79 -13.04 10.67
CA ARG A 26 7.19 -13.06 11.11
C ARG A 26 7.39 -12.72 12.57
N THR A 27 6.68 -11.71 13.05
CA THR A 27 6.96 -11.11 14.35
C THR A 27 6.18 -11.77 15.49
N VAL A 28 5.08 -12.46 15.19
CA VAL A 28 4.23 -13.14 16.16
C VAL A 28 3.69 -14.48 15.60
N PRO A 29 4.57 -15.43 15.21
CA PRO A 29 4.17 -16.66 14.53
C PRO A 29 3.16 -17.50 15.33
N ASP A 30 3.23 -17.48 16.67
CA ASP A 30 2.31 -18.23 17.53
C ASP A 30 0.84 -17.76 17.43
N SER A 31 0.63 -16.51 17.01
CA SER A 31 -0.70 -15.93 16.83
C SER A 31 -1.19 -16.01 15.38
N TYR A 32 -0.32 -16.37 14.44
CA TYR A 32 -0.63 -16.47 13.02
C TYR A 32 -1.14 -17.88 12.67
N PRO A 33 -2.15 -18.04 11.79
CA PRO A 33 -2.87 -17.00 11.05
C PRO A 33 -3.82 -16.15 11.91
N LEU A 34 -4.04 -14.90 11.51
CA LEU A 34 -4.75 -13.92 12.36
C LEU A 34 -6.27 -14.02 12.21
N THR A 35 -7.01 -13.79 13.30
CA THR A 35 -8.44 -13.46 13.22
C THR A 35 -8.64 -12.01 12.77
N LEU A 36 -9.86 -11.64 12.34
CA LEU A 36 -10.19 -10.27 11.94
C LEU A 36 -9.82 -9.25 13.04
N ASN A 37 -10.21 -9.51 14.29
CA ASN A 37 -9.94 -8.59 15.41
C ASN A 37 -8.44 -8.38 15.66
N ALA A 38 -7.64 -9.46 15.58
CA ALA A 38 -6.19 -9.38 15.75
C ALA A 38 -5.54 -8.58 14.60
N LEU A 39 -6.04 -8.77 13.38
CA LEU A 39 -5.61 -8.04 12.21
C LEU A 39 -5.94 -6.54 12.30
N VAL A 40 -7.18 -6.17 12.66
CA VAL A 40 -7.59 -4.77 12.85
C VAL A 40 -6.74 -4.09 13.92
N THR A 41 -6.51 -4.77 15.04
CA THR A 41 -5.60 -4.29 16.10
C THR A 41 -4.20 -4.03 15.55
N GLY A 42 -3.69 -4.90 14.68
CA GLY A 42 -2.41 -4.72 13.99
C GLY A 42 -2.41 -3.57 12.97
N CYS A 43 -3.52 -3.36 12.26
CA CYS A 43 -3.64 -2.30 11.25
C CYS A 43 -3.62 -0.90 11.89
N ASN A 44 -4.18 -0.77 13.09
CA ASN A 44 -4.37 0.48 13.83
C ASN A 44 -3.28 0.75 14.89
N GLN A 45 -2.15 0.05 14.83
CA GLN A 45 -1.02 0.31 15.75
C GLN A 45 -0.49 1.74 15.56
N LYS A 46 -0.08 2.39 16.67
CA LYS A 46 0.51 3.74 16.64
C LYS A 46 1.99 3.74 16.23
N THR A 47 2.64 2.59 16.29
CA THR A 47 4.07 2.42 16.00
C THR A 47 4.23 1.63 14.71
N SER A 48 5.28 1.92 13.94
CA SER A 48 5.56 1.23 12.67
C SER A 48 4.41 1.35 11.66
N ARG A 49 3.61 2.42 11.76
CA ARG A 49 2.53 2.78 10.84
C ARG A 49 2.69 4.25 10.46
N ASP A 50 2.77 4.51 9.17
CA ASP A 50 2.77 5.85 8.60
C ASP A 50 1.97 5.83 7.29
N PRO A 51 0.77 6.46 7.22
CA PRO A 51 0.11 7.18 8.31
C PRO A 51 -0.49 6.23 9.36
N VAL A 52 -0.72 6.74 10.58
CA VAL A 52 -1.58 6.03 11.55
C VAL A 52 -3.02 6.02 11.00
N MET A 53 -3.66 4.86 11.00
CA MET A 53 -5.03 4.68 10.49
C MET A 53 -5.97 4.22 11.61
N GLN A 54 -7.27 4.37 11.38
CA GLN A 54 -8.35 3.83 12.19
C GLN A 54 -9.30 3.05 11.29
N ILE A 55 -8.89 1.83 10.93
CA ILE A 55 -9.65 0.93 10.08
C ILE A 55 -10.69 0.21 10.94
N ALA A 56 -11.95 0.25 10.50
CA ALA A 56 -13.05 -0.50 11.11
C ALA A 56 -13.06 -1.97 10.65
N ASP A 57 -13.72 -2.83 11.42
CA ASP A 57 -13.83 -4.27 11.11
C ASP A 57 -14.43 -4.52 9.72
N ALA A 58 -15.45 -3.74 9.32
CA ALA A 58 -16.09 -3.85 8.01
C ALA A 58 -15.12 -3.50 6.85
N GLU A 59 -14.33 -2.43 7.01
CA GLU A 59 -13.34 -2.02 6.01
C GLU A 59 -12.21 -3.05 5.88
N ALA A 60 -11.75 -3.61 7.01
CA ALA A 60 -10.75 -4.67 7.01
C ALA A 60 -11.28 -5.96 6.36
N GLN A 61 -12.54 -6.31 6.61
CA GLN A 61 -13.20 -7.46 5.98
C GLN A 61 -13.33 -7.28 4.47
N GLU A 62 -13.80 -6.11 4.01
CA GLU A 62 -13.88 -5.80 2.58
C GLU A 62 -12.50 -5.84 1.90
N ALA A 63 -11.48 -5.31 2.58
CA ALA A 63 -10.11 -5.37 2.10
C ALA A 63 -9.59 -6.81 1.97
N LEU A 64 -9.85 -7.67 2.97
CA LEU A 64 -9.49 -9.09 2.94
C LEU A 64 -10.16 -9.83 1.77
N GLU A 65 -11.44 -9.56 1.51
CA GLU A 65 -12.15 -10.16 0.38
C GLU A 65 -11.55 -9.71 -0.97
N GLY A 66 -11.20 -8.43 -1.09
CA GLY A 66 -10.49 -7.92 -2.26
C GLY A 66 -9.13 -8.60 -2.48
N LEU A 67 -8.33 -8.71 -1.41
CA LEU A 67 -7.05 -9.40 -1.44
C LEU A 67 -7.19 -10.89 -1.75
N ARG A 68 -8.25 -11.55 -1.27
CA ARG A 68 -8.57 -12.95 -1.59
C ARG A 68 -8.88 -13.13 -3.07
N ARG A 69 -9.67 -12.23 -3.67
CA ARG A 69 -9.94 -12.23 -5.12
C ARG A 69 -8.66 -12.07 -5.95
N MET A 70 -7.71 -11.29 -5.45
CA MET A 70 -6.37 -11.12 -6.05
C MET A 70 -5.39 -12.26 -5.72
N SER A 71 -5.80 -13.27 -4.96
CA SER A 71 -4.93 -14.35 -4.47
C SER A 71 -3.73 -13.86 -3.62
N LEU A 72 -3.86 -12.70 -2.98
CA LEU A 72 -2.87 -12.09 -2.09
C LEU A 72 -3.11 -12.42 -0.61
N ALA A 73 -4.33 -12.85 -0.25
CA ALA A 73 -4.69 -13.37 1.06
C ALA A 73 -5.47 -14.68 0.95
N VAL A 74 -5.36 -15.54 1.96
CA VAL A 74 -6.01 -16.84 2.04
C VAL A 74 -6.84 -16.90 3.31
N GLU A 75 -8.09 -17.32 3.15
CA GLU A 75 -8.98 -17.58 4.26
C GLU A 75 -8.80 -19.02 4.75
N ILE A 76 -8.52 -19.18 6.03
CA ILE A 76 -8.35 -20.46 6.70
C ILE A 76 -9.54 -20.66 7.63
N ASN A 77 -10.42 -21.59 7.25
CA ASN A 77 -11.55 -21.97 8.08
C ASN A 77 -11.10 -22.93 9.19
N SER A 78 -11.15 -22.46 10.43
CA SER A 78 -10.99 -23.31 11.61
C SER A 78 -12.35 -23.55 12.28
N GLN A 79 -12.45 -24.59 13.09
CA GLN A 79 -13.68 -24.89 13.85
C GLN A 79 -14.09 -23.78 14.83
N ARG A 80 -13.18 -22.87 15.21
CA ARG A 80 -13.41 -21.84 16.25
C ARG A 80 -13.63 -20.44 15.69
N ALA A 81 -12.94 -20.09 14.61
CA ALA A 81 -13.02 -18.78 13.96
C ALA A 81 -12.36 -18.80 12.58
N THR A 82 -12.84 -17.95 11.68
CA THR A 82 -12.15 -17.62 10.42
C THR A 82 -10.82 -16.94 10.72
N ARG A 83 -9.76 -17.41 10.06
CA ARG A 83 -8.41 -16.84 10.15
C ARG A 83 -7.89 -16.51 8.76
N TRP A 84 -6.90 -15.62 8.70
CA TRP A 84 -6.37 -15.07 7.46
C TRP A 84 -4.86 -15.18 7.39
N GLU A 85 -4.38 -15.61 6.22
CA GLU A 85 -2.98 -15.69 5.84
C GLU A 85 -2.68 -14.74 4.68
N HIS A 86 -1.46 -14.21 4.60
CA HIS A 86 -0.97 -13.60 3.38
C HIS A 86 -0.43 -14.68 2.42
N ASN A 87 -0.62 -14.45 1.13
CA ASN A 87 0.04 -15.18 0.04
C ASN A 87 0.97 -14.24 -0.76
N PHE A 88 1.34 -13.11 -0.17
CA PHE A 88 1.97 -11.98 -0.86
C PHE A 88 3.20 -12.33 -1.72
N PRO A 89 4.25 -13.04 -1.24
CA PRO A 89 5.42 -13.33 -2.07
C PRO A 89 5.07 -14.13 -3.34
N ARG A 90 4.19 -15.14 -3.21
CA ARG A 90 3.75 -15.96 -4.34
C ARG A 90 2.80 -15.22 -5.26
N GLY A 91 1.85 -14.47 -4.71
CA GLY A 91 0.86 -13.73 -5.49
C GLY A 91 1.48 -12.61 -6.34
N VAL A 92 2.52 -11.95 -5.84
CA VAL A 92 3.28 -10.93 -6.58
C VAL A 92 4.45 -11.53 -7.38
N GLY A 93 4.88 -12.75 -7.06
CA GLY A 93 5.99 -13.41 -7.75
C GLY A 93 7.34 -12.76 -7.44
N VAL A 94 7.61 -12.53 -6.15
CA VAL A 94 8.86 -11.96 -5.64
C VAL A 94 9.46 -12.85 -4.55
N PRO A 95 10.79 -12.83 -4.35
CA PRO A 95 11.39 -13.54 -3.23
C PRO A 95 10.96 -12.93 -1.91
N GLU A 96 11.15 -13.68 -0.83
CA GLU A 96 10.70 -13.31 0.51
C GLU A 96 11.34 -12.02 1.01
N GLN A 97 12.61 -11.80 0.69
CA GLN A 97 13.37 -10.59 1.01
C GLN A 97 12.73 -9.35 0.40
N SER A 98 12.43 -9.40 -0.89
CA SER A 98 11.72 -8.32 -1.60
C SER A 98 10.32 -8.08 -1.02
N ALA A 99 9.60 -9.14 -0.65
CA ALA A 99 8.29 -9.01 -0.01
C ALA A 99 8.37 -8.26 1.32
N VAL A 100 9.40 -8.53 2.15
CA VAL A 100 9.65 -7.81 3.41
C VAL A 100 9.86 -6.31 3.15
N LEU A 101 10.69 -5.95 2.18
CA LEU A 101 10.94 -4.54 1.84
C LEU A 101 9.66 -3.84 1.37
N LEU A 102 8.89 -4.47 0.48
CA LEU A 102 7.59 -3.96 0.04
C LEU A 102 6.61 -3.81 1.20
N GLY A 103 6.57 -4.76 2.14
CA GLY A 103 5.77 -4.70 3.36
C GLY A 103 6.09 -3.48 4.22
N LEU A 104 7.39 -3.22 4.44
CA LEU A 104 7.83 -2.06 5.21
C LEU A 104 7.48 -0.74 4.52
N LEU A 105 7.63 -0.66 3.21
CA LEU A 105 7.23 0.52 2.42
C LEU A 105 5.72 0.75 2.49
N MET A 106 4.90 -0.31 2.45
CA MET A 106 3.44 -0.21 2.60
C MET A 106 3.02 0.25 4.01
N LEU A 107 3.75 -0.18 5.05
CA LEU A 107 3.41 0.18 6.43
C LEU A 107 3.89 1.57 6.84
N ARG A 108 5.01 2.04 6.28
CA ARG A 108 5.75 3.20 6.79
C ARG A 108 6.07 4.25 5.72
N GLY A 109 5.54 4.08 4.51
CA GLY A 109 5.79 4.98 3.38
C GLY A 109 7.25 4.96 2.92
N PRO A 110 7.66 6.02 2.19
CA PRO A 110 8.99 6.08 1.58
C PRO A 110 10.13 6.13 2.60
N GLN A 111 11.12 5.24 2.44
CA GLN A 111 12.24 5.05 3.38
C GLN A 111 13.58 4.95 2.65
N THR A 112 14.68 5.30 3.31
CA THR A 112 16.03 5.03 2.79
C THR A 112 16.38 3.54 2.92
N ALA A 113 17.39 3.06 2.18
CA ALA A 113 17.86 1.68 2.30
C ALA A 113 18.37 1.37 3.73
N GLY A 114 19.02 2.34 4.38
CA GLY A 114 19.45 2.23 5.78
C GLY A 114 18.28 2.10 6.75
N GLU A 115 17.23 2.92 6.59
CA GLU A 115 16.00 2.82 7.39
C GLU A 115 15.31 1.45 7.18
N LEU A 116 15.20 1.00 5.93
CA LEU A 116 14.60 -0.30 5.59
C LEU A 116 15.35 -1.45 6.25
N ARG A 117 16.68 -1.45 6.22
CA ARG A 117 17.50 -2.49 6.88
C ARG A 117 17.22 -2.56 8.37
N ILE A 118 17.23 -1.41 9.06
CA ILE A 118 16.97 -1.34 10.51
C ILE A 118 15.55 -1.82 10.83
N ASN A 119 14.57 -1.39 10.03
CA ASN A 119 13.16 -1.72 10.26
C ASN A 119 12.82 -3.17 9.90
N ALA A 120 13.59 -3.79 9.01
CA ALA A 120 13.44 -5.19 8.60
C ALA A 120 14.02 -6.19 9.60
N GLU A 121 14.88 -5.80 10.55
CA GLU A 121 15.69 -6.71 11.38
C GLU A 121 14.88 -7.87 12.00
N ARG A 122 13.64 -7.62 12.46
CA ARG A 122 12.76 -8.64 13.04
C ARG A 122 11.99 -9.49 12.02
N TRP A 123 11.91 -9.06 10.77
CA TRP A 123 11.23 -9.76 9.69
C TRP A 123 12.21 -10.62 8.90
N HIS A 124 13.35 -10.02 8.55
CA HIS A 124 14.46 -10.62 7.82
C HIS A 124 15.73 -9.81 8.05
N ARG A 125 16.83 -10.49 8.40
CA ARG A 125 18.13 -9.85 8.66
C ARG A 125 18.95 -9.77 7.37
N PHE A 126 18.98 -8.59 6.78
CA PHE A 126 19.83 -8.27 5.63
C PHE A 126 21.30 -8.13 6.04
N ALA A 127 22.22 -8.59 5.20
CA ALA A 127 23.66 -8.58 5.50
C ALA A 127 24.18 -7.14 5.72
N ASP A 128 23.92 -6.27 4.75
CA ASP A 128 24.34 -4.88 4.72
C ASP A 128 23.35 -4.01 3.91
N ILE A 129 23.63 -2.70 3.81
CA ILE A 129 22.78 -1.76 3.06
C ILE A 129 22.80 -2.08 1.56
N SER A 130 23.96 -2.46 1.02
CA SER A 130 24.11 -2.83 -0.39
C SER A 130 23.22 -4.01 -0.78
N SER A 131 23.03 -4.98 0.11
CA SER A 131 22.09 -6.09 -0.12
C SER A 131 20.63 -5.62 -0.22
N VAL A 132 20.24 -4.60 0.56
CA VAL A 132 18.89 -4.01 0.48
C VAL A 132 18.73 -3.23 -0.81
N GLU A 133 19.74 -2.45 -1.21
CA GLU A 133 19.75 -1.70 -2.47
C GLU A 133 19.62 -2.65 -3.67
N ALA A 134 20.38 -3.75 -3.70
CA ALA A 134 20.30 -4.74 -4.77
C ALA A 134 18.88 -5.31 -4.95
N PHE A 135 18.18 -5.67 -3.86
CA PHE A 135 16.80 -6.13 -3.95
C PHE A 135 15.83 -5.03 -4.40
N LEU A 136 16.08 -3.76 -4.08
CA LEU A 136 15.26 -2.63 -4.51
C LEU A 136 15.47 -2.29 -5.99
N GLU A 137 16.71 -2.35 -6.44
CA GLU A 137 17.08 -2.22 -7.86
C GLU A 137 16.44 -3.33 -8.68
N GLU A 138 16.52 -4.59 -8.26
CA GLU A 138 15.83 -5.70 -8.93
C GLU A 138 14.30 -5.51 -8.99
N LEU A 139 13.71 -4.92 -7.93
CA LEU A 139 12.27 -4.61 -7.90
C LEU A 139 11.90 -3.44 -8.81
N GLN A 140 12.81 -2.49 -9.05
CA GLN A 140 12.64 -1.35 -9.95
C GLN A 140 12.87 -1.75 -11.42
N GLU A 141 13.80 -2.67 -11.67
CA GLU A 141 14.14 -3.17 -13.02
C GLU A 141 13.26 -4.34 -13.46
N ARG A 142 12.30 -4.73 -12.62
CA ARG A 142 11.39 -5.86 -12.86
C ARG A 142 10.61 -5.67 -14.16
N GLY A 143 10.73 -6.66 -15.06
CA GLY A 143 10.16 -6.63 -16.41
C GLY A 143 8.63 -6.63 -16.48
N ASP A 144 8.11 -6.15 -17.62
CA ASP A 144 6.67 -6.03 -17.89
C ASP A 144 5.95 -7.38 -17.87
N GLU A 145 6.61 -8.46 -18.28
CA GLU A 145 6.08 -9.82 -18.28
C GLU A 145 5.79 -10.35 -16.87
N LYS A 146 6.41 -9.75 -15.85
CA LYS A 146 6.14 -10.05 -14.45
C LYS A 146 5.11 -9.08 -13.84
N GLY A 147 4.72 -8.01 -14.53
CA GLY A 147 3.84 -6.95 -14.01
C GLY A 147 4.57 -5.64 -13.69
N GLY A 148 5.80 -5.47 -14.17
CA GLY A 148 6.53 -4.21 -14.11
C GLY A 148 7.18 -3.89 -12.75
N PRO A 149 7.68 -2.64 -12.60
CA PRO A 149 8.36 -2.17 -11.41
C PRO A 149 7.42 -2.13 -10.20
N LEU A 150 7.93 -2.54 -9.04
CA LEU A 150 7.18 -2.53 -7.78
C LEU A 150 7.64 -1.46 -6.79
N VAL A 151 8.80 -0.85 -7.06
CA VAL A 151 9.34 0.27 -6.31
C VAL A 151 9.88 1.34 -7.26
N VAL A 152 10.07 2.53 -6.72
CA VAL A 152 10.73 3.65 -7.41
C VAL A 152 11.68 4.35 -6.46
N LEU A 153 12.86 4.69 -6.96
CA LEU A 153 13.79 5.57 -6.26
C LEU A 153 13.33 7.02 -6.41
N LEU A 154 12.97 7.66 -5.30
CA LEU A 154 12.59 9.06 -5.29
C LEU A 154 13.83 9.95 -5.40
N PRO A 155 13.73 11.10 -6.10
CA PRO A 155 14.79 12.08 -6.08
C PRO A 155 15.05 12.53 -4.64
N ARG A 156 16.32 12.80 -4.36
CA ARG A 156 16.76 13.23 -3.03
C ARG A 156 16.06 14.52 -2.62
N ALA A 157 15.43 14.53 -1.44
CA ALA A 157 14.85 15.73 -0.88
C ALA A 157 15.95 16.79 -0.59
N PRO A 158 15.62 18.09 -0.61
CA PRO A 158 16.57 19.14 -0.24
C PRO A 158 17.17 18.88 1.15
N GLY A 159 18.50 18.85 1.26
CA GLY A 159 19.21 18.60 2.52
C GLY A 159 19.30 17.13 2.96
N ALA A 160 18.60 16.20 2.31
CA ALA A 160 18.76 14.77 2.58
C ALA A 160 20.11 14.26 2.04
N ARG A 161 20.75 13.32 2.77
CA ARG A 161 22.00 12.67 2.33
C ARG A 161 21.74 11.55 1.35
N GLU A 162 20.70 10.76 1.61
CA GLU A 162 20.33 9.56 0.86
C GLU A 162 18.95 9.72 0.21
N PRO A 163 18.71 9.14 -0.98
CA PRO A 163 17.39 9.07 -1.57
C PRO A 163 16.49 8.08 -0.80
N ARG A 164 15.18 8.15 -1.07
CA ARG A 164 14.17 7.28 -0.48
C ARG A 164 13.51 6.43 -1.54
N TRP A 165 13.14 5.20 -1.19
CA TRP A 165 12.40 4.29 -2.03
C TRP A 165 10.92 4.34 -1.67
N ALA A 166 10.04 4.30 -2.67
CA ALA A 166 8.59 4.18 -2.49
C ALA A 166 8.08 2.94 -3.22
N HIS A 167 7.02 2.30 -2.71
CA HIS A 167 6.38 1.20 -3.43
C HIS A 167 5.37 1.71 -4.46
N LEU A 168 5.09 0.91 -5.49
CA LEU A 168 4.13 1.18 -6.57
C LEU A 168 2.85 0.33 -6.46
N LEU A 169 2.72 -0.45 -5.39
CA LEU A 169 1.58 -1.39 -5.19
C LEU A 169 0.21 -0.70 -5.09
N CYS A 170 0.16 0.59 -4.72
CA CYS A 170 -1.07 1.39 -4.68
C CYS A 170 -1.21 2.30 -5.92
N GLY A 171 -0.48 2.01 -6.99
CA GLY A 171 -0.44 2.81 -8.20
C GLY A 171 0.78 3.74 -8.28
N PRO A 172 0.86 4.56 -9.35
CA PRO A 172 1.98 5.46 -9.58
C PRO A 172 2.16 6.46 -8.45
N VAL A 173 3.42 6.63 -8.03
CA VAL A 173 3.79 7.62 -7.03
C VAL A 173 4.00 8.97 -7.71
N ASP A 174 3.26 9.98 -7.25
CA ASP A 174 3.46 11.36 -7.67
C ASP A 174 4.70 11.95 -6.95
N VAL A 175 5.83 11.83 -7.65
CA VAL A 175 7.14 12.28 -7.17
C VAL A 175 7.15 13.78 -6.87
N GLN A 176 6.47 14.60 -7.69
CA GLN A 176 6.45 16.05 -7.52
C GLN A 176 5.71 16.46 -6.25
N ALA A 177 4.57 15.81 -5.98
CA ALA A 177 3.84 16.06 -4.75
C ALA A 177 4.59 15.61 -3.48
N LEU A 178 5.30 14.48 -3.53
CA LEU A 178 6.13 14.03 -2.41
C LEU A 178 7.29 14.99 -2.14
N GLN A 179 7.90 15.55 -3.18
CA GLN A 179 8.93 16.58 -3.03
C GLN A 179 8.36 17.87 -2.43
N ALA A 180 7.17 18.29 -2.85
CA ALA A 180 6.49 19.45 -2.29
C ALA A 180 6.18 19.24 -0.78
N ALA A 181 5.75 18.04 -0.39
CA ALA A 181 5.51 17.69 1.01
C ALA A 181 6.80 17.61 1.84
N ALA A 182 7.89 17.07 1.27
CA ALA A 182 9.17 16.94 1.96
C ALA A 182 9.93 18.27 2.14
N GLY A 183 9.74 19.23 1.21
CA GLY A 183 10.29 20.58 1.33
C GLY A 183 9.52 21.50 2.29
N ALA A 184 8.25 21.17 2.56
CA ALA A 184 7.36 21.95 3.42
C ALA A 184 7.39 21.42 4.86
N GLY A 185 8.52 21.57 5.57
CA GLY A 185 8.67 21.21 7.00
C GLY A 185 7.77 21.98 8.00
N ALA A 186 6.54 22.32 7.62
CA ALA A 186 5.50 23.03 8.36
C ALA A 186 4.15 22.35 8.11
N PRO A 187 3.15 22.45 9.00
CA PRO A 187 1.98 21.57 9.00
C PRO A 187 1.23 21.61 7.66
N ALA A 188 0.83 20.42 7.21
CA ALA A 188 0.17 20.13 5.94
C ALA A 188 -1.28 20.66 5.86
N GLY A 189 -1.49 21.95 6.15
CA GLY A 189 -2.79 22.59 6.04
C GLY A 189 -3.07 23.10 4.62
N PRO A 190 -2.31 24.09 4.12
CA PRO A 190 -2.70 24.80 2.89
C PRO A 190 -2.48 23.99 1.60
N ALA A 191 -1.37 23.23 1.52
CA ALA A 191 -1.02 22.49 0.32
C ALA A 191 -1.88 21.22 0.14
N LEU A 192 -2.26 20.56 1.24
CA LEU A 192 -3.19 19.44 1.20
C LEU A 192 -4.60 19.93 0.85
N GLN A 193 -5.03 21.06 1.44
CA GLN A 193 -6.32 21.68 1.14
C GLN A 193 -6.44 22.05 -0.35
N ALA A 194 -5.43 22.72 -0.91
CA ALA A 194 -5.41 23.05 -2.34
C ALA A 194 -5.46 21.79 -3.25
N ARG A 195 -4.86 20.68 -2.80
CA ARG A 195 -4.90 19.41 -3.53
C ARG A 195 -6.26 18.72 -3.44
N VAL A 196 -6.90 18.76 -2.26
CA VAL A 196 -8.26 18.26 -2.07
C VAL A 196 -9.22 19.04 -2.97
N GLU A 197 -9.13 20.37 -2.99
CA GLU A 197 -9.96 21.22 -3.84
C GLU A 197 -9.75 20.93 -5.34
N ALA A 198 -8.50 20.72 -5.77
CA ALA A 198 -8.20 20.35 -7.15
C ALA A 198 -8.78 18.98 -7.53
N LEU A 199 -8.66 17.99 -6.64
CA LEU A 199 -9.20 16.64 -6.87
C LEU A 199 -10.74 16.64 -6.83
N GLU A 200 -11.37 17.41 -5.95
CA GLU A 200 -12.82 17.57 -5.91
C GLU A 200 -13.35 18.19 -7.20
N ALA A 201 -12.66 19.19 -7.75
CA ALA A 201 -13.00 19.79 -9.03
C ALA A 201 -12.87 18.79 -10.20
N GLU A 202 -11.79 17.98 -10.21
CA GLU A 202 -11.58 16.95 -11.22
C GLU A 202 -12.63 15.84 -11.15
N VAL A 203 -12.95 15.37 -9.93
CA VAL A 203 -14.03 14.38 -9.70
C VAL A 203 -15.38 14.93 -10.16
N ALA A 204 -15.69 16.20 -9.87
CA ALA A 204 -16.92 16.83 -10.34
C ALA A 204 -17.00 16.89 -11.88
N ALA A 205 -15.90 17.23 -12.55
CA ALA A 205 -15.81 17.26 -14.01
C ALA A 205 -15.95 15.85 -14.64
N LEU A 206 -15.32 14.84 -14.04
CA LEU A 206 -15.44 13.46 -14.47
C LEU A 206 -16.86 12.94 -14.26
N GLN A 207 -17.49 13.21 -13.13
CA GLN A 207 -18.89 12.84 -12.86
C GLN A 207 -19.87 13.52 -13.83
N ALA A 208 -19.62 14.77 -14.22
CA ALA A 208 -20.42 15.45 -15.24
C ALA A 208 -20.26 14.77 -16.62
N THR A 209 -19.04 14.39 -16.97
CA THR A 209 -18.74 13.67 -18.22
C THR A 209 -19.41 12.29 -18.24
N VAL A 210 -19.32 11.53 -17.15
CA VAL A 210 -19.98 10.23 -16.99
C VAL A 210 -21.49 10.38 -17.11
N ARG A 211 -22.11 11.37 -16.45
CA ARG A 211 -23.55 11.63 -16.59
C ARG A 211 -23.97 11.93 -18.02
N ARG A 212 -23.18 12.72 -18.75
CA ARG A 212 -23.44 13.01 -20.17
C ARG A 212 -23.37 11.74 -21.01
N LEU A 213 -22.33 10.92 -20.85
CA LEU A 213 -22.15 9.67 -21.59
C LEU A 213 -23.25 8.66 -21.26
N CYS A 214 -23.63 8.53 -19.99
CA CYS A 214 -24.76 7.69 -19.55
C CYS A 214 -26.08 8.12 -20.21
N ALA A 215 -26.36 9.42 -20.28
CA ALA A 215 -27.55 9.95 -20.95
C ALA A 215 -27.56 9.69 -22.47
N GLU A 216 -26.42 9.87 -23.14
CA GLU A 216 -26.27 9.59 -24.58
C GLU A 216 -26.43 8.10 -24.91
N LEU A 217 -26.06 7.21 -23.98
CA LEU A 217 -26.11 5.76 -24.15
C LEU A 217 -27.40 5.12 -23.59
N GLY A 218 -28.29 5.90 -22.96
CA GLY A 218 -29.51 5.38 -22.32
C GLY A 218 -29.25 4.47 -21.11
N ILE A 219 -28.12 4.68 -20.41
CA ILE A 219 -27.68 3.90 -19.26
C ILE A 219 -27.94 4.71 -17.99
N ASP A 220 -28.52 4.09 -16.96
CA ASP A 220 -28.70 4.74 -15.65
C ASP A 220 -27.33 5.04 -15.01
N ALA A 221 -27.09 6.30 -14.68
CA ALA A 221 -25.86 6.74 -14.04
C ALA A 221 -25.81 6.27 -12.56
N PRO A 222 -24.65 5.79 -12.05
CA PRO A 222 -24.53 5.45 -10.64
C PRO A 222 -24.72 6.68 -9.74
N LEU A 223 -25.52 6.52 -8.68
CA LEU A 223 -25.84 7.53 -7.67
C LEU A 223 -24.57 8.09 -7.00
N SER A 224 -24.51 9.41 -6.81
CA SER A 224 -23.47 10.10 -6.03
C SER A 224 -23.33 9.54 -4.60
N PRO A 225 -22.13 9.59 -3.99
CA PRO A 225 -21.96 9.18 -2.60
C PRO A 225 -22.70 10.12 -1.64
N PRO A 226 -23.20 9.62 -0.48
CA PRO A 226 -23.84 10.44 0.53
C PRO A 226 -22.78 11.24 1.30
N GLY A 227 -22.98 12.55 1.44
CA GLY A 227 -22.28 13.36 2.45
C GLY A 227 -21.61 14.62 1.94
N GLN A 228 -22.40 15.65 1.58
CA GLN A 228 -22.04 17.05 1.83
C GLN A 228 -23.30 17.76 2.32
N GLY A 229 -23.42 17.83 3.64
CA GLY A 229 -24.35 18.66 4.40
C GLY A 229 -23.59 19.24 5.59
#